data_AF-A0A843S3T4-F1
#
_entry.id   AF-A0A843S3T4-F1
#
_cell.length_a   1.000
_cell.length_b   1.000
_cell.length_c   1.000
_cell.angle_alpha   90.00
_cell.angle_beta   90.00
_cell.angle_gamma   90.00
#
_symmetry.space_group_name_H-M   'P 1'
#
loop_
_entity.id
_entity.type
_entity.pdbx_description
1 polymer ?
#
loop_
_entity_poly.entity_id
_entity_poly.type
_entity_poly.pdbx_seq_one_letter_code
_entity_poly.pdbx_strand_id
1 'polypeptide(L)'
;MKAAAALAAVMMAAALLTVWARHAETAPTPAPTPMPGPAPAGSLAARATASAAAYPAAAAIAPDLSLTDKQELIADFALHQLMDSFLLNRGEAELEAYLRRALPTGAANEAIQIAARYQRYLTAHDELLAAQHFTSADAASQDLNRIISWQQQRRQLRIRMLGERIALEWFGNEDAYLEQALDEWRQRSEGQAPATAGVAPEDQAAHEQHMQQALSQAIASYQRAAKAN
;
A
#
# COMPACT_ATOMS: atom_id res chain seq x y z
N MET A 1 -7.59 25.41 -42.49
CA MET A 1 -6.62 24.31 -42.67
C MET A 1 -5.56 24.45 -41.58
N LYS A 2 -5.72 23.74 -40.46
CA LYS A 2 -4.79 23.76 -39.32
C LYS A 2 -4.39 22.32 -39.05
N ALA A 3 -3.18 21.96 -39.41
CA ALA A 3 -2.56 20.69 -39.06
C ALA A 3 -1.07 20.95 -38.83
N ALA A 4 -0.47 20.12 -37.99
CA ALA A 4 0.93 20.10 -37.55
C ALA A 4 1.27 20.97 -36.34
N ALA A 5 1.09 20.40 -35.14
CA ALA A 5 2.09 20.44 -34.06
C ALA A 5 1.56 19.66 -32.83
N ALA A 6 1.61 18.33 -32.86
CA ALA A 6 1.42 17.52 -31.65
C ALA A 6 1.97 16.10 -31.88
N LEU A 7 3.30 15.97 -32.00
CA LEU A 7 3.96 14.66 -32.04
C LEU A 7 5.38 14.82 -31.48
N ALA A 8 5.48 15.11 -30.18
CA ALA A 8 6.76 15.04 -29.44
C ALA A 8 6.52 15.18 -27.92
N ALA A 9 5.89 14.22 -27.24
CA ALA A 9 5.95 14.10 -25.77
C ALA A 9 5.33 12.80 -25.22
N VAL A 10 5.50 11.64 -25.87
CA VAL A 10 5.09 10.35 -25.27
C VAL A 10 6.11 9.30 -25.63
N MET A 11 7.30 9.35 -25.04
CA MET A 11 8.29 8.25 -25.07
C MET A 11 9.40 8.47 -24.03
N MET A 12 9.06 8.73 -22.76
CA MET A 12 9.99 8.60 -21.62
C MET A 12 9.23 8.40 -20.30
N ALA A 13 8.43 7.33 -20.20
CA ALA A 13 7.86 6.89 -18.91
C ALA A 13 7.62 5.37 -18.85
N ALA A 14 8.39 4.58 -19.62
CA ALA A 14 8.25 3.11 -19.66
C ALA A 14 9.56 2.37 -19.39
N ALA A 15 10.48 2.99 -18.64
CA ALA A 15 11.80 2.41 -18.42
C ALA A 15 12.30 2.60 -16.97
N LEU A 16 11.52 2.17 -15.97
CA LEU A 16 12.02 2.03 -14.59
C LEU A 16 11.37 0.88 -13.78
N LEU A 17 10.74 -0.10 -14.45
CA LEU A 17 10.09 -1.24 -13.77
C LEU A 17 10.68 -2.63 -14.11
N THR A 18 11.95 -2.71 -14.51
CA THR A 18 12.57 -3.98 -14.95
C THR A 18 13.70 -4.52 -14.06
N VAL A 19 13.95 -3.95 -12.87
CA VAL A 19 15.13 -4.34 -12.07
C VAL A 19 14.88 -5.43 -11.02
N TRP A 20 13.64 -5.78 -10.64
CA TRP A 20 13.41 -6.70 -9.51
C TRP A 20 12.71 -8.03 -9.84
N ALA A 21 12.67 -8.42 -11.11
CA ALA A 21 12.12 -9.71 -11.56
C ALA A 21 13.19 -10.79 -11.82
N ARG A 22 14.43 -10.61 -11.38
CA ARG A 22 15.50 -11.61 -11.57
C ARG A 22 16.19 -11.93 -10.26
N HIS A 23 15.55 -12.66 -9.34
CA HIS A 23 16.23 -13.44 -8.30
C HIS A 23 15.38 -14.60 -7.75
N ALA A 24 14.49 -15.17 -8.57
CA ALA A 24 13.69 -16.33 -8.19
C ALA A 24 13.74 -17.41 -9.27
N GLU A 25 14.92 -17.99 -9.53
CA GLU A 25 14.97 -19.34 -10.09
C GLU A 25 16.39 -19.91 -10.03
N THR A 26 16.62 -20.77 -9.03
CA THR A 26 17.28 -22.08 -9.17
C THR A 26 17.17 -22.80 -7.83
N ALA A 27 16.04 -23.47 -7.59
CA ALA A 27 15.96 -24.53 -6.58
C ALA A 27 15.96 -25.88 -7.31
N PRO A 28 16.83 -26.84 -6.93
CA PRO A 28 17.06 -28.06 -7.69
C PRO A 28 15.92 -29.08 -7.56
N THR A 29 15.64 -29.74 -8.69
CA THR A 29 14.71 -30.86 -8.90
C THR A 29 14.88 -32.00 -7.88
N PRO A 30 13.84 -32.41 -7.14
CA PRO A 30 13.86 -33.67 -6.40
C PRO A 30 13.51 -34.85 -7.33
N ALA A 31 14.34 -35.89 -7.28
CA ALA A 31 14.15 -37.17 -7.97
C ALA A 31 13.03 -38.00 -7.29
N PRO A 32 12.35 -38.92 -8.03
CA PRO A 32 11.16 -39.62 -7.55
C PRO A 32 11.51 -40.91 -6.77
N THR A 33 10.68 -41.25 -5.78
CA THR A 33 10.68 -42.57 -5.11
C THR A 33 9.23 -43.09 -4.95
N PRO A 34 9.01 -44.42 -4.95
CA PRO A 34 7.80 -45.06 -5.48
C PRO A 34 6.69 -45.37 -4.44
N MET A 35 5.49 -45.63 -4.97
CA MET A 35 4.26 -46.06 -4.27
C MET A 35 4.41 -47.31 -3.39
N PRO A 36 3.50 -47.49 -2.41
CA PRO A 36 2.43 -48.51 -2.54
C PRO A 36 1.04 -48.06 -2.03
N GLY A 37 -0.05 -48.50 -2.69
CA GLY A 37 -1.48 -48.25 -2.32
C GLY A 37 -2.06 -49.26 -1.30
N PRO A 38 -3.39 -49.55 -1.25
CA PRO A 38 -4.60 -48.75 -1.51
C PRO A 38 -5.56 -48.64 -0.27
N ALA A 39 -6.67 -47.91 -0.45
CA ALA A 39 -7.67 -47.37 0.51
C ALA A 39 -8.53 -48.37 1.34
N PRO A 40 -9.40 -47.88 2.26
CA PRO A 40 -10.81 -47.66 1.86
C PRO A 40 -11.51 -46.40 2.45
N ALA A 41 -12.74 -46.17 1.97
CA ALA A 41 -13.56 -44.96 1.98
C ALA A 41 -14.46 -44.74 3.22
N GLY A 42 -14.95 -43.49 3.41
CA GLY A 42 -16.05 -43.17 4.33
C GLY A 42 -16.44 -41.68 4.46
N SER A 43 -17.42 -41.25 3.66
CA SER A 43 -18.54 -40.31 3.92
C SER A 43 -18.39 -38.89 4.54
N LEU A 44 -18.90 -37.93 3.73
CA LEU A 44 -19.89 -36.86 4.00
C LEU A 44 -19.59 -35.67 4.96
N ALA A 45 -19.36 -34.53 4.30
CA ALA A 45 -20.08 -33.25 4.44
C ALA A 45 -20.26 -32.60 5.82
N ALA A 46 -19.60 -31.45 6.02
CA ALA A 46 -20.23 -30.29 6.65
C ALA A 46 -19.56 -28.98 6.20
N ARG A 47 -20.38 -28.13 5.59
CA ARG A 47 -20.12 -26.75 5.23
C ARG A 47 -19.87 -25.93 6.51
N ALA A 48 -18.67 -25.39 6.65
CA ALA A 48 -18.41 -24.27 7.56
C ALA A 48 -18.12 -23.04 6.70
N THR A 49 -19.05 -22.10 6.73
CA THR A 49 -18.89 -20.72 6.28
C THR A 49 -17.66 -20.12 6.96
N ALA A 50 -16.59 -19.86 6.20
CA ALA A 50 -15.49 -19.00 6.63
C ALA A 50 -15.98 -17.54 6.63
N SER A 51 -16.68 -17.21 7.71
CA SER A 51 -16.88 -15.85 8.19
C SER A 51 -15.55 -15.35 8.77
N ALA A 52 -15.17 -14.12 8.41
CA ALA A 52 -13.98 -13.40 8.85
C ALA A 52 -12.65 -14.11 8.53
N ALA A 53 -11.92 -13.58 7.54
CA ALA A 53 -10.51 -13.87 7.37
C ALA A 53 -9.77 -13.53 8.66
N ALA A 54 -9.58 -14.56 9.47
CA ALA A 54 -8.67 -14.56 10.60
C ALA A 54 -7.28 -14.29 10.03
N TYR A 55 -6.75 -13.10 10.30
CA TYR A 55 -5.31 -12.90 10.30
C TYR A 55 -4.71 -14.00 11.16
N PRO A 56 -3.80 -14.84 10.65
CA PRO A 56 -3.11 -15.80 11.50
C PRO A 56 -2.21 -15.01 12.46
N ALA A 57 -2.71 -14.79 13.67
CA ALA A 57 -1.87 -14.59 14.83
C ALA A 57 -0.98 -15.84 14.94
N ALA A 58 0.35 -15.62 15.00
CA ALA A 58 1.42 -16.63 15.01
C ALA A 58 1.97 -17.07 13.64
N ALA A 59 2.48 -16.11 12.89
CA ALA A 59 3.88 -16.17 12.46
C ALA A 59 4.43 -14.74 12.55
N ALA A 60 4.95 -14.38 13.73
CA ALA A 60 5.77 -13.20 13.87
C ALA A 60 7.08 -13.45 13.12
N ILE A 61 7.02 -13.37 11.79
CA ILE A 61 8.19 -13.00 11.00
C ILE A 61 8.50 -11.60 11.52
N ALA A 62 9.44 -11.52 12.46
CA ALA A 62 10.06 -10.24 12.77
C ALA A 62 10.52 -9.69 11.41
N PRO A 63 9.98 -8.55 10.94
CA PRO A 63 10.46 -7.98 9.70
C PRO A 63 11.97 -7.78 9.88
N ASP A 64 12.75 -8.38 8.98
CA ASP A 64 14.19 -8.21 9.01
C ASP A 64 14.46 -6.74 8.68
N LEU A 65 14.96 -6.01 9.66
CA LEU A 65 15.17 -4.58 9.51
C LEU A 65 16.46 -4.35 8.72
N SER A 66 16.32 -3.70 7.58
CA SER A 66 17.43 -3.50 6.65
C SER A 66 18.46 -2.52 7.20
N LEU A 67 19.73 -2.90 7.12
CA LEU A 67 20.88 -2.07 7.45
C LEU A 67 21.82 -1.94 6.26
N THR A 68 22.51 -0.81 6.14
CA THR A 68 23.63 -0.66 5.20
C THR A 68 24.86 -1.43 5.69
N ASP A 69 25.88 -1.57 4.84
CA ASP A 69 27.18 -2.15 5.22
C ASP A 69 27.84 -1.44 6.41
N LYS A 70 27.46 -0.18 6.68
CA LYS A 70 27.95 0.63 7.80
C LYS A 70 27.08 0.49 9.06
N GLN A 71 26.15 -0.45 9.08
CA GLN A 71 25.17 -0.63 10.15
C GLN A 71 24.23 0.58 10.36
N GLU A 72 23.98 1.35 9.30
CA GLU A 72 23.01 2.45 9.32
C GLU A 72 21.62 1.93 8.93
N LEU A 73 20.56 2.47 9.54
CA LEU A 73 19.19 2.04 9.27
C LEU A 73 18.75 2.40 7.85
N ILE A 74 18.16 1.44 7.15
CA ILE A 74 17.40 1.69 5.93
C ILE A 74 15.93 1.77 6.33
N ALA A 75 15.33 2.95 6.19
CA ALA A 75 13.93 3.20 6.52
C ALA A 75 12.99 2.71 5.40
N ASP A 76 13.00 1.41 5.15
CA ASP A 76 12.21 0.75 4.11
C ASP A 76 10.79 0.39 4.58
N PHE A 77 10.05 -0.28 3.71
CA PHE A 77 8.69 -0.74 4.00
C PHE A 77 8.63 -1.76 5.16
N ALA A 78 9.69 -2.53 5.42
CA ALA A 78 9.71 -3.48 6.53
C ALA A 78 9.67 -2.75 7.88
N LEU A 79 10.39 -1.62 7.99
CA LEU A 79 10.31 -0.74 9.14
C LEU A 79 8.90 -0.14 9.31
N HIS A 80 8.26 0.28 8.22
CA HIS A 80 6.89 0.80 8.25
C HIS A 80 5.90 -0.24 8.79
N GLN A 81 5.94 -1.46 8.25
CA GLN A 81 5.09 -2.58 8.70
C GLN A 81 5.31 -2.93 10.18
N LEU A 82 6.56 -2.92 10.63
CA LEU A 82 6.89 -3.12 12.05
C LEU A 82 6.17 -2.08 12.89
N MET A 83 6.33 -0.79 12.56
CA MET A 83 5.73 0.31 13.31
C MET A 83 4.20 0.19 13.32
N ASP A 84 3.56 -0.03 12.17
CA ASP A 84 2.10 -0.21 12.09
C ASP A 84 1.63 -1.35 13.00
N SER A 85 2.32 -2.49 12.97
CA SER A 85 1.94 -3.64 13.80
C SER A 85 2.01 -3.35 15.30
N PHE A 86 3.03 -2.63 15.76
CA PHE A 86 3.20 -2.30 17.16
C PHE A 86 2.23 -1.22 17.61
N LEU A 87 2.07 -0.15 16.83
CA LEU A 87 1.16 0.94 17.16
C LEU A 87 -0.30 0.49 17.21
N LEU A 88 -0.68 -0.54 16.44
CA LEU A 88 -2.01 -1.12 16.47
C LEU A 88 -2.24 -2.08 17.66
N ASN A 89 -1.23 -2.85 18.08
CA ASN A 89 -1.45 -4.02 18.94
C ASN A 89 -0.72 -4.03 20.29
N ARG A 90 0.34 -3.23 20.45
CA ARG A 90 1.31 -3.37 21.57
C ARG A 90 1.72 -2.05 22.21
N GLY A 91 1.71 -0.97 21.44
CA GLY A 91 2.06 0.38 21.91
C GLY A 91 3.55 0.71 21.79
N GLU A 92 3.85 1.94 22.18
CA GLU A 92 5.11 2.64 21.85
C GLU A 92 6.30 2.13 22.67
N ALA A 93 6.11 1.90 23.97
CA ALA A 93 7.17 1.44 24.86
C ALA A 93 7.70 0.05 24.44
N GLU A 94 6.82 -0.82 23.95
CA GLU A 94 7.21 -2.14 23.44
C GLU A 94 7.97 -2.04 22.12
N LEU A 95 7.56 -1.13 21.22
CA LEU A 95 8.29 -0.85 19.99
C LEU A 95 9.71 -0.34 20.29
N GLU A 96 9.84 0.61 21.20
CA GLU A 96 11.15 1.15 21.59
C GLU A 96 12.05 0.06 22.18
N ALA A 97 11.53 -0.75 23.10
CA ALA A 97 12.28 -1.86 23.68
C ALA A 97 12.69 -2.90 22.63
N TYR A 98 11.82 -3.17 21.65
CA TYR A 98 12.13 -4.06 20.53
C TYR A 98 13.28 -3.50 19.67
N LEU A 99 13.20 -2.22 19.26
CA LEU A 99 14.21 -1.59 18.41
C LEU A 99 15.59 -1.55 19.07
N ARG A 100 15.65 -1.23 20.38
CA ARG A 100 16.91 -1.24 21.14
C ARG A 100 17.54 -2.62 21.26
N ARG A 101 16.74 -3.68 21.22
CA ARG A 101 17.22 -5.07 21.26
C ARG A 101 17.62 -5.58 19.88
N ALA A 102 16.91 -5.18 18.84
CA ALA A 102 17.07 -5.69 17.49
C ALA A 102 18.18 -4.99 16.69
N LEU A 103 18.48 -3.72 16.99
CA LEU A 103 19.36 -2.89 16.18
C LEU A 103 20.61 -2.42 16.93
N PRO A 104 21.72 -2.14 16.23
CA PRO A 104 22.84 -1.37 16.77
C PRO A 104 22.37 -0.01 17.30
N THR A 105 23.02 0.50 18.35
CA THR A 105 22.57 1.71 19.07
C THR A 105 22.25 2.91 18.17
N GLY A 106 23.09 3.16 17.15
CA GLY A 106 22.87 4.25 16.19
C GLY A 106 21.56 4.06 15.39
N ALA A 107 21.41 2.89 14.76
CA ALA A 107 20.22 2.53 14.00
C ALA A 107 18.95 2.47 14.88
N ALA A 108 19.06 1.97 16.11
CA ALA A 108 17.96 1.95 17.07
C ALA A 108 17.47 3.36 17.38
N ASN A 109 18.39 4.29 17.68
CA ASN A 109 18.04 5.68 17.97
C ASN A 109 17.38 6.36 16.77
N GLU A 110 17.87 6.10 15.55
CA GLU A 110 17.25 6.60 14.32
C GLU A 110 15.83 6.05 14.14
N ALA A 111 15.64 4.73 14.30
CA ALA A 111 14.34 4.08 14.19
C ALA A 111 13.33 4.64 15.20
N ILE A 112 13.75 4.87 16.45
CA ILE A 112 12.92 5.48 17.50
C ILE A 112 12.49 6.90 17.11
N GLN A 113 13.41 7.70 16.55
CA GLN A 113 13.07 9.04 16.07
C GLN A 113 12.09 9.02 14.88
N ILE A 114 12.25 8.04 13.97
CA ILE A 114 11.30 7.82 12.86
C ILE A 114 9.92 7.44 13.44
N ALA A 115 9.86 6.52 14.40
CA ALA A 115 8.60 6.11 15.03
C ALA A 115 7.86 7.30 15.67
N ALA A 116 8.59 8.16 16.39
CA ALA A 116 8.01 9.36 17.00
C ALA A 116 7.53 10.39 15.96
N ARG A 117 8.19 10.50 14.79
CA ARG A 117 7.67 11.30 13.67
C ARG A 117 6.43 10.67 13.04
N TYR A 118 6.42 9.34 12.93
CA TYR A 118 5.32 8.59 12.36
C TYR A 118 4.03 8.68 13.20
N GLN A 119 4.12 8.55 14.52
CA GLN A 119 2.97 8.75 15.42
C GLN A 119 2.40 10.17 15.31
N ARG A 120 3.26 11.19 15.29
CA ARG A 120 2.81 12.58 15.09
C ARG A 120 2.16 12.77 13.73
N TYR A 121 2.67 12.11 12.69
CA TYR A 121 2.02 12.07 11.38
C TYR A 121 0.63 11.44 11.45
N LEU A 122 0.47 10.30 12.13
CA LEU A 122 -0.85 9.64 12.28
C LEU A 122 -1.86 10.57 12.96
N THR A 123 -1.45 11.25 14.03
CA THR A 123 -2.29 12.24 14.72
C THR A 123 -2.68 13.39 13.78
N ALA A 124 -1.70 14.00 13.11
CA ALA A 124 -1.95 15.10 12.17
C ALA A 124 -2.76 14.67 10.94
N HIS A 125 -2.66 13.41 10.54
CA HIS A 125 -3.45 12.82 9.47
C HIS A 125 -4.92 12.71 9.88
N ASP A 126 -5.20 12.28 11.11
CA ASP A 126 -6.56 12.20 11.62
C ASP A 126 -7.17 13.61 11.79
N GLU A 127 -6.38 14.59 12.24
CA GLU A 127 -6.77 16.01 12.26
C GLU A 127 -7.06 16.54 10.85
N LEU A 128 -6.20 16.24 9.88
CA LEU A 128 -6.40 16.61 8.48
C LEU A 128 -7.71 16.01 7.94
N LEU A 129 -8.00 14.77 8.30
CA LEU A 129 -9.21 14.08 7.89
C LEU A 129 -10.45 14.70 8.53
N ALA A 130 -10.40 15.04 9.82
CA ALA A 130 -11.47 15.71 10.55
C ALA A 130 -11.76 17.12 10.01
N ALA A 131 -10.72 17.88 9.64
CA ALA A 131 -10.83 19.26 9.14
C ALA A 131 -11.57 19.40 7.80
N GLN A 132 -11.75 18.31 7.04
CA GLN A 132 -12.43 18.36 5.76
C GLN A 132 -13.95 18.55 5.88
N HIS A 133 -14.52 18.37 7.08
CA HIS A 133 -15.95 18.51 7.39
C HIS A 133 -16.83 17.87 6.30
N PHE A 134 -16.64 16.58 6.06
CA PHE A 134 -17.39 15.87 5.03
C PHE A 134 -18.85 15.70 5.45
N THR A 135 -19.77 16.47 4.85
CA THR A 135 -21.18 16.56 5.31
C THR A 135 -22.17 15.66 4.58
N SER A 136 -21.73 14.83 3.63
CA SER A 136 -22.62 13.97 2.85
C SER A 136 -22.17 12.52 2.92
N ALA A 137 -23.12 11.59 2.89
CA ALA A 137 -22.88 10.15 2.76
C ALA A 137 -23.08 9.64 1.32
N ASP A 138 -23.54 10.51 0.41
CA ASP A 138 -23.91 10.16 -0.96
C ASP A 138 -22.69 10.20 -1.90
N ALA A 139 -21.87 9.16 -1.80
CA ALA A 139 -20.61 9.02 -2.54
C ALA A 139 -20.76 9.05 -4.07
N ALA A 140 -21.96 8.77 -4.60
CA ALA A 140 -22.22 8.67 -6.03
C ALA A 140 -22.13 10.02 -6.77
N SER A 141 -22.13 11.14 -6.05
CA SER A 141 -21.97 12.49 -6.61
C SER A 141 -20.96 13.35 -5.85
N GLN A 142 -20.21 12.76 -4.92
CA GLN A 142 -19.24 13.47 -4.07
C GLN A 142 -17.96 13.83 -4.81
N ASP A 143 -17.89 15.11 -5.18
CA ASP A 143 -16.74 16.01 -5.14
C ASP A 143 -15.35 15.34 -5.28
N LEU A 144 -15.10 14.73 -6.44
CA LEU A 144 -13.79 14.21 -6.84
C LEU A 144 -12.68 15.24 -6.55
N ASN A 145 -12.98 16.52 -6.74
CA ASN A 145 -12.04 17.61 -6.45
C ASN A 145 -11.66 17.70 -4.97
N ARG A 146 -12.57 17.39 -4.03
CA ARG A 146 -12.22 17.26 -2.60
C ARG A 146 -11.35 16.06 -2.33
N ILE A 147 -11.63 14.90 -2.94
CA ILE A 147 -10.80 13.70 -2.75
C ILE A 147 -9.38 13.97 -3.28
N ILE A 148 -9.26 14.60 -4.45
CA ILE A 148 -7.98 15.02 -5.02
C ILE A 148 -7.27 16.03 -4.11
N SER A 149 -7.98 17.05 -3.63
CA SER A 149 -7.39 18.06 -2.74
C SER A 149 -6.91 17.44 -1.42
N TRP A 150 -7.69 16.53 -0.84
CA TRP A 150 -7.33 15.80 0.37
C TRP A 150 -6.10 14.90 0.14
N GLN A 151 -6.04 14.17 -0.98
CA GLN A 151 -4.89 13.33 -1.33
C GLN A 151 -3.62 14.17 -1.44
N GLN A 152 -3.68 15.34 -2.08
CA GLN A 152 -2.55 16.26 -2.19
C GLN A 152 -2.11 16.77 -0.80
N GLN A 153 -3.06 17.15 0.06
CA GLN A 153 -2.77 17.60 1.42
C GLN A 153 -2.12 16.49 2.27
N ARG A 154 -2.60 15.25 2.15
CA ARG A 154 -2.04 14.07 2.83
C ARG A 154 -0.61 13.80 2.38
N ARG A 155 -0.33 13.86 1.07
CA ARG A 155 1.02 13.70 0.52
C ARG A 155 1.97 14.79 1.05
N GLN A 156 1.53 16.05 1.05
CA GLN A 156 2.33 17.16 1.60
C GLN A 156 2.55 17.03 3.11
N LEU A 157 1.57 16.53 3.86
CA LEU A 157 1.72 16.23 5.28
C LEU A 157 2.80 15.16 5.51
N ARG A 158 2.78 14.06 4.76
CA ARG A 158 3.81 13.00 4.84
C ARG A 158 5.20 13.53 4.57
N ILE A 159 5.39 14.30 3.49
CA ILE A 159 6.70 14.87 3.15
C ILE A 159 7.21 15.78 4.26
N ARG A 160 6.36 16.66 4.80
CA ARG A 160 6.75 17.57 5.90
C ARG A 160 7.11 16.84 7.19
N MET A 161 6.39 15.76 7.52
CA MET A 161 6.53 15.07 8.80
C MET A 161 7.59 13.96 8.79
N LEU A 162 7.72 13.25 7.66
CA LEU A 162 8.55 12.04 7.55
C LEU A 162 9.77 12.28 6.66
N GLY A 163 9.76 13.32 5.84
CA GLY A 163 10.76 13.58 4.80
C GLY A 163 10.41 12.87 3.50
N GLU A 164 10.95 13.39 2.40
CA GLU A 164 10.64 12.94 1.04
C GLU A 164 10.99 11.46 0.81
N ARG A 165 12.18 11.02 1.23
CA ARG A 165 12.64 9.63 1.06
C ARG A 165 11.68 8.63 1.71
N ILE A 166 11.36 8.84 2.99
CA ILE A 166 10.49 7.94 3.76
C ILE A 166 9.07 7.99 3.19
N ALA A 167 8.57 9.18 2.83
CA ALA A 167 7.25 9.31 2.24
C ALA A 167 7.12 8.55 0.91
N LEU A 168 8.14 8.61 0.05
CA LEU A 168 8.19 7.87 -1.20
C LEU A 168 8.29 6.36 -0.97
N GLU A 169 9.19 5.93 -0.10
CA GLU A 169 9.44 4.51 0.17
C GLU A 169 8.22 3.81 0.77
N TRP A 170 7.54 4.47 1.70
CA TRP A 170 6.42 3.86 2.43
C TRP A 170 5.09 4.00 1.71
N PHE A 171 4.86 5.13 1.05
CA PHE A 171 3.54 5.47 0.51
C PHE A 171 3.54 5.74 -0.99
N GLY A 172 4.70 5.76 -1.65
CA GLY A 172 4.82 6.18 -3.05
C GLY A 172 3.99 5.33 -4.00
N ASN A 173 3.99 4.00 -3.80
CA ASN A 173 3.20 3.09 -4.62
C ASN A 173 1.70 3.34 -4.44
N GLU A 174 1.25 3.44 -3.19
CA GLU A 174 -0.15 3.66 -2.84
C GLU A 174 -0.66 5.01 -3.36
N ASP A 175 0.18 6.04 -3.25
CA ASP A 175 -0.12 7.38 -3.73
C ASP A 175 -0.19 7.44 -5.26
N ALA A 176 0.74 6.77 -5.95
CA ALA A 176 0.74 6.67 -7.41
C ALA A 176 -0.49 5.92 -7.93
N TYR A 177 -0.86 4.80 -7.29
CA TYR A 177 -2.05 4.04 -7.67
C TYR A 177 -3.34 4.83 -7.44
N LEU A 178 -3.45 5.54 -6.32
CA LEU A 178 -4.63 6.38 -6.05
C LEU A 178 -4.70 7.55 -7.03
N GLU A 179 -3.58 8.20 -7.33
CA GLU A 179 -3.50 9.28 -8.32
C GLU A 179 -3.95 8.80 -9.70
N GLN A 180 -3.43 7.64 -10.16
CA GLN A 180 -3.86 7.02 -11.41
C GLN A 180 -5.36 6.67 -11.40
N ALA A 181 -5.87 6.11 -10.31
CA ALA A 181 -7.28 5.74 -10.22
C ALA A 181 -8.21 6.96 -10.29
N LEU A 182 -7.80 8.09 -9.68
CA LEU A 182 -8.54 9.36 -9.73
C LEU A 182 -8.52 9.97 -11.13
N ASP A 183 -7.39 9.91 -11.83
CA ASP A 183 -7.26 10.41 -13.20
C ASP A 183 -8.06 9.56 -14.20
N GLU A 184 -8.02 8.23 -14.09
CA GLU A 184 -8.84 7.35 -14.94
C GLU A 184 -10.34 7.57 -14.69
N TRP A 185 -10.75 7.79 -13.44
CA TRP A 185 -12.13 8.10 -13.12
C TRP A 185 -12.56 9.42 -13.76
N ARG A 186 -11.72 10.45 -13.68
CA ARG A 186 -11.95 11.74 -14.36
C ARG A 186 -12.11 11.54 -15.87
N GLN A 187 -11.18 10.82 -16.51
CA GLN A 187 -11.23 10.53 -17.94
C GLN A 187 -12.51 9.80 -18.36
N ARG A 188 -12.95 8.79 -17.59
CA ARG A 188 -14.21 8.08 -17.85
C ARG A 188 -15.42 9.01 -17.72
N SER A 189 -15.42 9.92 -16.74
CA SER A 189 -16.49 10.92 -16.59
C SER A 189 -16.55 11.92 -17.76
N GLU A 190 -15.42 12.16 -18.42
CA GLU A 190 -15.29 13.01 -19.61
C GLU A 190 -15.55 12.26 -20.93
N GLY A 191 -15.85 10.95 -20.87
CA GLY A 191 -16.13 10.12 -22.04
C GLY A 191 -14.88 9.67 -22.81
N GLN A 192 -13.70 9.76 -22.20
CA GLN A 192 -12.44 9.31 -22.78
C GLN A 192 -12.31 7.78 -22.71
N ALA A 193 -11.65 7.18 -23.71
CA ALA A 193 -11.33 5.76 -23.69
C ALA A 193 -10.32 5.42 -22.58
N PRO A 194 -10.42 4.24 -21.93
CA PRO A 194 -9.54 3.86 -20.83
C PRO A 194 -8.08 3.68 -21.28
N ALA A 195 -7.14 3.97 -20.38
CA ALA A 195 -5.70 3.86 -20.63
C ALA A 195 -5.23 2.43 -20.96
N THR A 196 -6.02 1.41 -20.62
CA THR A 196 -5.76 -0.01 -20.88
C THR A 196 -6.18 -0.48 -22.28
N ALA A 197 -6.63 0.41 -23.16
CA ALA A 197 -7.02 0.06 -24.53
C ALA A 197 -5.84 -0.57 -25.30
N GLY A 198 -5.82 -1.91 -25.39
CA GLY A 198 -4.76 -2.69 -26.04
C GLY A 198 -3.92 -3.58 -25.12
N VAL A 199 -4.21 -3.61 -23.81
CA VAL A 199 -3.62 -4.54 -22.84
C VAL A 199 -4.34 -5.90 -22.88
N ALA A 200 -3.68 -6.98 -22.46
CA ALA A 200 -4.30 -8.30 -22.36
C ALA A 200 -5.52 -8.27 -21.39
N PRO A 201 -6.59 -9.02 -21.66
CA PRO A 201 -7.82 -8.96 -20.85
C PRO A 201 -7.62 -9.26 -19.36
N GLU A 202 -6.74 -10.20 -19.03
CA GLU A 202 -6.40 -10.59 -17.66
C GLU A 202 -5.70 -9.47 -16.88
N ASP A 203 -4.72 -8.82 -17.51
CA ASP A 203 -3.97 -7.71 -16.92
C ASP A 203 -4.87 -6.47 -16.78
N GLN A 204 -5.77 -6.25 -17.74
CA GLN A 204 -6.78 -5.21 -17.66
C GLN A 204 -7.75 -5.42 -16.50
N ALA A 205 -8.26 -6.65 -16.30
CA ALA A 205 -9.17 -6.95 -15.20
C ALA A 205 -8.51 -6.79 -13.82
N ALA A 206 -7.26 -7.25 -13.68
CA ALA A 206 -6.49 -7.07 -12.45
C ALA A 206 -6.24 -5.57 -12.17
N HIS A 207 -5.86 -4.80 -13.20
CA HIS A 207 -5.68 -3.35 -13.10
C HIS A 207 -6.96 -2.65 -12.65
N GLU A 208 -8.09 -2.92 -13.32
CA GLU A 208 -9.38 -2.32 -12.98
C GLU A 208 -9.82 -2.66 -11.54
N GLN A 209 -9.61 -3.91 -11.12
CA GLN A 209 -9.89 -4.34 -9.75
C GLN A 209 -9.05 -3.55 -8.72
N HIS A 210 -7.74 -3.41 -8.96
CA HIS A 210 -6.86 -2.65 -8.07
C HIS A 210 -7.22 -1.16 -8.03
N MET A 211 -7.56 -0.55 -9.17
CA MET A 211 -8.00 0.85 -9.23
C MET A 211 -9.31 1.06 -8.46
N GLN A 212 -10.26 0.14 -8.62
CA GLN A 212 -11.52 0.17 -7.88
C GLN A 212 -11.28 0.00 -6.37
N GLN A 213 -10.34 -0.85 -5.98
CA GLN A 213 -9.98 -1.02 -4.57
C GLN A 213 -9.38 0.27 -3.98
N ALA A 214 -8.41 0.90 -4.66
CA ALA A 214 -7.80 2.14 -4.20
C ALA A 214 -8.83 3.26 -4.01
N LEU A 215 -9.73 3.43 -4.99
CA LEU A 215 -10.82 4.41 -4.91
C LEU A 215 -11.81 4.07 -3.80
N SER A 216 -12.25 2.82 -3.70
CA SER A 216 -13.21 2.41 -2.66
C SER A 216 -12.64 2.58 -1.26
N GLN A 217 -11.34 2.34 -1.05
CA GLN A 217 -10.66 2.58 0.22
C GLN A 217 -10.61 4.07 0.56
N ALA A 218 -10.28 4.94 -0.41
CA ALA A 218 -10.29 6.38 -0.24
C ALA A 218 -11.70 6.93 0.04
N ILE A 219 -12.72 6.40 -0.64
CA ILE A 219 -14.12 6.74 -0.40
C ILE A 219 -14.57 6.22 0.97
N ALA A 220 -14.14 5.02 1.38
CA ALA A 220 -14.50 4.46 2.68
C ALA A 220 -13.83 5.20 3.84
N SER A 221 -12.60 5.72 3.68
CA SER A 221 -11.97 6.59 4.68
C SER A 221 -12.70 7.93 4.76
N TYR A 222 -13.08 8.50 3.61
CA TYR A 222 -13.93 9.70 3.53
C TYR A 222 -15.27 9.51 4.25
N GLN A 223 -15.99 8.41 3.98
CA GLN A 223 -17.29 8.12 4.60
C GLN A 223 -17.19 7.88 6.11
N ARG A 224 -16.12 7.23 6.58
CA ARG A 224 -15.88 7.07 8.03
C ARG A 224 -15.69 8.41 8.72
N ALA A 225 -14.92 9.31 8.11
CA ALA A 225 -14.72 10.66 8.62
C ALA A 225 -16.02 11.49 8.61
N ALA A 226 -16.86 11.34 7.58
CA ALA A 226 -18.15 12.00 7.49
C ALA A 226 -19.13 11.56 8.60
N LYS A 227 -19.08 10.29 9.02
CA LYS A 227 -19.96 9.75 10.08
C LYS A 227 -19.51 10.06 11.50
N ALA A 228 -18.24 10.44 11.69
CA ALA A 228 -17.66 10.72 13.01
C ALA A 228 -17.88 12.17 13.47
N ASN A 229 -18.35 13.04 12.57
CA ASN A 229 -18.68 14.44 12.82
C ASN A 229 -20.20 14.65 12.83
#